data_AF-A0A940CIN0-F1
#
_entry.id   AF-A0A940CIN0-F1
#
_cell.length_a   1.000
_cell.length_b   1.000
_cell.length_c   1.000
_cell.angle_alpha   90.00
_cell.angle_beta   90.00
_cell.angle_gamma   90.00
#
_symmetry.space_group_name_H-M   'P 1'
#
loop_
_entity.id
_entity.type
_entity.pdbx_description
1 polymer ?
#
loop_
_entity_poly.entity_id
_entity_poly.type
_entity_poly.pdbx_seq_one_letter_code
_entity_poly.pdbx_strand_id
1 'polypeptide(L)' 'MQNNKRIVLAYSGGLDTSIILKWLQENYNAEIIAYTADIGQKINKKTIIKNAKSLGVKKVIIENLKDLFVKEYVYP' A
#
# COMPACT_ATOMS: atom_id res chain seq x y z
N MET A 1 22.58 6.23 -14.87
CA MET A 1 21.76 5.01 -14.93
C MET A 1 20.55 5.22 -14.05
N GLN A 2 19.33 5.12 -14.60
CA GLN A 2 18.11 5.19 -13.79
C GLN A 2 18.06 3.94 -12.91
N ASN A 3 18.21 4.13 -11.59
CA ASN A 3 18.19 3.03 -10.63
C ASN A 3 16.75 2.51 -10.59
N ASN A 4 16.46 1.37 -11.24
CA ASN A 4 15.11 0.78 -11.34
C ASN A 4 14.65 0.11 -10.03
N LYS A 5 15.03 0.67 -8.87
CA LYS A 5 14.63 0.12 -7.58
C LYS A 5 13.16 0.46 -7.33
N ARG A 6 12.42 -0.55 -6.88
CA ARG A 6 11.00 -0.42 -6.52
C ARG A 6 10.81 -0.86 -5.09
N ILE A 7 10.00 -0.13 -4.34
CA ILE A 7 9.59 -0.47 -2.98
C ILE A 7 8.09 -0.67 -2.99
N VAL A 8 7.65 -1.85 -2.57
CA VAL A 8 6.24 -2.12 -2.31
C VAL A 8 5.98 -1.84 -0.84
N LEU A 9 5.18 -0.84 -0.55
CA LEU A 9 4.80 -0.45 0.80
C LEU A 9 3.44 -1.03 1.13
N ALA A 10 3.36 -1.80 2.22
CA ALA A 10 2.09 -2.11 2.87
C ALA A 10 1.47 -0.81 3.39
N TYR A 11 0.41 -0.36 2.75
CA TYR A 11 -0.15 0.98 2.91
C TYR A 11 -1.60 0.88 3.38
N SER A 12 -1.88 1.37 4.58
CA SER A 12 -3.23 1.37 5.17
C SER A 12 -4.04 2.62 4.79
N GLY A 13 -3.37 3.68 4.31
CA GLY A 13 -3.97 4.99 4.06
C GLY A 13 -4.08 5.89 5.29
N GLY A 14 -3.61 5.41 6.46
CA GLY A 14 -3.51 6.19 7.69
C GLY A 14 -2.31 7.15 7.69
N LEU A 15 -2.24 8.00 8.71
CA LEU A 15 -1.20 9.01 8.88
C LEU A 15 0.21 8.39 8.85
N ASP A 16 0.46 7.37 9.67
CA ASP A 16 1.79 6.78 9.81
C ASP A 16 2.31 6.22 8.48
N THR A 17 1.50 5.44 7.77
CA THR A 17 1.89 4.88 6.48
C THR A 17 2.04 5.95 5.39
N SER A 18 1.37 7.10 5.53
CA SER A 18 1.53 8.25 4.62
C SER A 18 2.84 8.98 4.86
N ILE A 19 3.24 9.13 6.13
CA ILE A 19 4.55 9.69 6.50
C ILE A 19 5.68 8.76 6.04
N ILE A 20 5.56 7.45 6.27
CA ILE A 20 6.54 6.45 5.82
C ILE A 20 6.69 6.48 4.30
N LEU A 21 5.58 6.54 3.57
CA LEU A 21 5.58 6.65 2.11
C LEU A 21 6.41 7.87 1.66
N LYS A 22 6.14 9.05 2.25
CA LYS A 22 6.88 10.28 1.91
C LYS A 22 8.35 10.18 2.27
N TRP A 23 8.66 9.62 3.44
CA TRP A 23 10.03 9.40 3.89
C TRP A 23 10.79 8.46 2.94
N LEU A 24 10.17 7.38 2.47
CA LEU A 24 10.77 6.48 1.49
C LEU A 24 11.08 7.18 0.16
N GLN A 25 10.18 8.06 -0.31
CA GLN A 25 10.41 8.85 -1.53
C GLN A 25 11.60 9.82 -1.39
N GLU A 26 11.83 10.36 -0.20
CA GLU A 26 12.90 11.34 0.05
C GLU A 26 14.26 10.67 0.31
N ASN A 27 14.26 9.50 0.95
CA ASN A 27 15.49 8.82 1.35
C ASN A 27 15.97 7.78 0.34
N TYR A 28 15.09 7.34 -0.56
CA TYR A 28 15.42 6.35 -1.57
C TYR A 28 15.05 6.87 -2.96
N ASN A 29 16.02 6.80 -3.87
CA ASN A 29 15.76 7.00 -5.29
C ASN A 29 15.09 5.74 -5.90
N ALA A 30 13.84 5.50 -5.50
CA ALA A 30 13.06 4.32 -5.84
C ALA A 30 11.60 4.68 -6.15
N GLU A 31 10.98 3.92 -7.05
CA GLU A 31 9.54 4.00 -7.30
C GLU A 31 8.78 3.31 -6.16
N ILE A 32 7.80 3.99 -5.57
CA ILE A 32 6.95 3.44 -4.52
C ILE A 32 5.64 2.92 -5.09
N ILE A 33 5.28 1.68 -4.74
CA ILE A 33 3.99 1.06 -5.03
C ILE A 33 3.25 0.90 -3.69
N ALA A 34 2.05 1.48 -3.59
CA ALA A 34 1.21 1.29 -2.41
C ALA A 34 0.38 0.01 -2.56
N TYR A 35 0.46 -0.89 -1.58
CA TYR A 35 -0.29 -2.14 -1.55
C TYR A 35 -1.17 -2.22 -0.32
N THR A 36 -2.46 -2.49 -0.51
CA THR A 36 -3.43 -2.69 0.57
C THR A 36 -4.09 -4.06 0.40
N ALA A 37 -3.99 -4.91 1.42
CA ALA A 37 -4.74 -6.17 1.49
C ALA A 37 -6.07 -5.95 2.23
N ASP A 38 -7.19 -6.32 1.63
CA ASP A 38 -8.51 -6.39 2.26
C ASP A 38 -8.74 -7.79 2.83
N ILE A 39 -8.62 -7.92 4.14
CA ILE A 39 -8.78 -9.17 4.91
C ILE A 39 -10.00 -9.10 5.85
N GLY A 40 -10.94 -8.18 5.59
CA GLY A 40 -12.19 -8.05 6.37
C GLY A 40 -12.26 -6.82 7.27
N GLN A 41 -11.20 -5.99 7.28
CA GLN A 41 -11.24 -4.70 7.97
C GLN A 41 -12.13 -3.69 7.25
N LYS A 42 -12.58 -2.65 7.96
CA LYS A 42 -13.34 -1.54 7.34
C LYS A 42 -12.40 -0.66 6.52
N ILE A 43 -12.47 -0.77 5.20
CA ILE A 43 -11.62 -0.01 4.28
C ILE A 43 -12.43 1.03 3.52
N ASN A 44 -11.91 2.26 3.46
CA ASN A 44 -12.37 3.26 2.49
C ASN A 44 -11.41 3.32 1.30
N LYS A 45 -11.68 2.49 0.27
CA LYS A 45 -10.81 2.38 -0.91
C LYS A 45 -10.60 3.73 -1.61
N LYS A 46 -11.62 4.59 -1.66
CA LYS A 46 -11.53 5.93 -2.27
C LYS A 46 -10.52 6.80 -1.52
N THR A 47 -10.57 6.82 -0.20
CA THR A 47 -9.64 7.59 0.63
C THR A 47 -8.21 7.09 0.48
N ILE A 48 -7.98 5.77 0.50
CA ILE A 48 -6.63 5.19 0.31
C ILE A 48 -6.03 5.61 -1.01
N ILE A 49 -6.76 5.46 -2.11
CA ILE A 49 -6.31 5.84 -3.45
C ILE A 49 -6.05 7.34 -3.52
N LYS A 50 -6.96 8.16 -2.97
CA LYS A 50 -6.81 9.62 -2.93
C LYS A 50 -5.53 10.02 -2.20
N ASN A 51 -5.30 9.49 -1.00
CA ASN A 51 -4.14 9.82 -0.18
C ASN A 51 -2.83 9.41 -0.89
N ALA A 52 -2.74 8.17 -1.38
CA ALA A 52 -1.55 7.69 -2.09
C ALA A 52 -1.25 8.53 -3.35
N LYS A 53 -2.27 8.82 -4.17
CA LYS A 53 -2.10 9.66 -5.36
C LYS A 53 -1.71 11.09 -5.03
N SER A 54 -2.24 11.66 -3.96
CA SER A 54 -1.87 13.02 -3.51
C SER A 54 -0.39 13.12 -3.13
N LEU A 55 0.22 12.01 -2.73
CA LEU A 55 1.65 11.88 -2.42
C LEU A 55 2.50 11.46 -3.65
N GLY A 56 1.93 11.48 -4.85
CA GLY A 56 2.67 11.18 -6.09
C GLY A 56 2.89 9.70 -6.39
N VAL A 57 2.22 8.78 -5.67
CA VAL A 57 2.29 7.35 -5.98
C VAL A 57 1.59 7.05 -7.31
N LYS A 58 2.31 6.41 -8.24
CA LYS A 58 1.80 6.06 -9.56
C LYS A 58 0.96 4.78 -9.58
N LYS A 59 1.27 3.82 -8.70
CA LYS A 59 0.61 2.51 -8.64
C LYS A 59 0.08 2.23 -7.24
N VAL A 60 -1.23 2.01 -7.15
CA VAL A 60 -1.93 1.59 -5.93
C VAL A 60 -2.61 0.26 -6.24
N ILE A 61 -2.34 -0.76 -5.44
CA ILE A 61 -2.91 -2.10 -5.55
C ILE A 61 -3.76 -2.34 -4.31
N ILE A 62 -5.02 -2.73 -4.51
CA ILE A 62 -5.92 -3.10 -3.41
C ILE A 62 -6.47 -4.49 -3.73
N GLU A 63 -5.98 -5.50 -3.01
CA GLU A 63 -6.36 -6.90 -3.21
C GLU A 63 -7.42 -7.34 -2.22
N ASN A 64 -8.44 -8.07 -2.67
CA ASN A 64 -9.39 -8.74 -1.78
C ASN A 64 -8.85 -10.13 -1.41
N LEU A 65 -8.45 -10.30 -0.16
CA LEU A 65 -7.85 -11.51 0.37
C LEU A 65 -8.71 -12.17 1.46
N LYS A 66 -9.95 -11.74 1.67
CA LYS A 66 -10.84 -12.28 2.73
C LYS A 66 -10.97 -13.80 2.68
N ASP A 67 -11.34 -14.35 1.53
CA ASP A 67 -11.57 -15.79 1.39
C ASP A 67 -10.27 -16.59 1.57
N LEU A 68 -9.17 -16.09 0.99
CA LEU A 68 -7.84 -16.68 1.15
C LEU A 68 -7.40 -16.67 2.62
N PHE A 69 -7.60 -15.55 3.30
CA PHE A 69 -7.22 -15.37 4.70
C PHE A 69 -7.99 -16.35 5.60
N VAL A 70 -9.30 -16.49 5.39
CA VAL A 70 -10.11 -17.45 6.16
C VAL A 70 -9.66 -18.89 5.89
N LYS A 71 -9.56 -19.27 4.62
CA LYS A 71 -9.28 -20.66 4.21
C LYS A 71 -7.90 -21.16 4.65
N GLU A 72 -6.88 -20.32 4.53
CA GLU A 72 -5.48 -20.75 4.70
C GLU A 72 -4.89 -20.35 6.07
N TYR A 73 -5.50 -19.38 6.79
CA TYR A 73 -4.92 -18.85 8.04
C TYR A 73 -5.87 -18.87 9.25
N VAL A 74 -7.20 -18.91 9.07
CA VAL A 74 -8.17 -18.95 10.19
C VAL A 74 -8.66 -20.36 10.51
N TYR A 75 -8.90 -21.19 9.48
CA TYR A 75 -9.27 -22.60 9.66
C TYR A 75 -8.15 -23.62 9.97
N PRO A 76 -6.82 -23.35 9.90
CA PRO A 76 -5.83 -24.39 10.11
C PRO A 76 -5.87 -24.99 11.51
#